data_AF-A0A0D0A236-F1
#
_entry.id   AF-A0A0D0A236-F1
#
_cell.length_a   1.000
_cell.length_b   1.000
_cell.length_c   1.000
_cell.angle_alpha   90.00
_cell.angle_beta   90.00
_cell.angle_gamma   90.00
#
_symmetry.space_group_name_H-M   'P 1'
#
loop_
_entity.id
_entity.type
_entity.pdbx_description
1 polymer ?
#
loop_
_entity_poly.entity_id
_entity_poly.type
_entity_poly.pdbx_seq_one_letter_code
_entity_poly.pdbx_strand_id
1 'polypeptide(L)'
;LRAVHIYADPIIQWLSSQPAPLLETFEFSKPVNSPGAVTVVTRPISNDIFQGQAPRLRSVQLTCLRIDWTADVFSGIRSLSIREPGPRSFPTLSQLLSTLERMPALEHLSLERILIDDEGTMPDRTVSLPQLKSMALGYPSIQDATSIFMKLVLPADVKISLSLVDVFGHQDIHVLFAAMAMHSGGSRSIIKSMRAIRHTYSSLCVQLSTSPTMNPADFWNPSDNDIRLSLEFRYDDDMLPATPEPSIVFDVCGMAMQDRDMIQSLYLVGFESPNREFWRAGSVCLPNVEVIHLEGIQNGGLIAALKTVDDGQNMEILYRSLRVLELKAACFREEELVETEATLKMRARCGVGIDTLRLAKCKNLRANWVQKFREVIETVDWENYEEPKGESGARTYTLEEIAEALTNRPPMWYDDAENDRREF
;
A
#
# COMPACT_ATOMS: atom_id res chain seq x y z
N LEU A 1 1.00 31.05 -3.83
CA LEU A 1 -0.17 31.70 -3.19
C LEU A 1 -0.93 30.63 -2.40
N ARG A 2 -1.28 30.87 -1.12
CA ARG A 2 -2.19 29.99 -0.35
C ARG A 2 -3.44 30.81 0.01
N ALA A 3 -4.60 30.46 -0.53
CA ALA A 3 -5.86 31.17 -0.30
C ALA A 3 -6.78 30.34 0.59
N VAL A 4 -7.28 30.92 1.69
CA VAL A 4 -8.12 30.24 2.68
C VAL A 4 -9.52 30.90 2.62
N HIS A 5 -10.55 30.13 2.25
CA HIS A 5 -11.98 30.49 2.19
C HIS A 5 -12.49 31.48 1.12
N ILE A 6 -11.73 31.74 0.05
CA ILE A 6 -12.22 32.57 -1.05
C ILE A 6 -12.99 31.71 -2.07
N TYR A 7 -14.07 32.25 -2.64
CA TYR A 7 -14.74 31.65 -3.80
C TYR A 7 -13.69 31.32 -4.88
N ALA A 8 -13.59 30.05 -5.28
CA ALA A 8 -12.56 29.63 -6.22
C ALA A 8 -12.64 30.41 -7.54
N ASP A 9 -13.84 30.76 -7.99
CA ASP A 9 -14.07 31.40 -9.29
C ASP A 9 -13.41 32.78 -9.43
N PRO A 10 -13.56 33.75 -8.50
CA PRO A 10 -12.80 35.00 -8.53
C PRO A 10 -11.29 34.79 -8.62
N ILE A 11 -10.73 33.78 -7.93
CA ILE A 11 -9.29 33.52 -8.00
C ILE A 11 -8.91 32.96 -9.35
N ILE A 12 -9.63 31.95 -9.85
CA ILE A 12 -9.39 31.39 -11.18
C ILE A 12 -9.52 32.47 -12.26
N GLN A 13 -10.54 33.33 -12.17
CA GLN A 13 -10.71 34.47 -13.08
C GLN A 13 -9.53 35.45 -13.00
N TRP A 14 -9.05 35.75 -11.79
CA TRP A 14 -7.89 36.61 -11.60
C TRP A 14 -6.62 35.98 -12.18
N LEU A 15 -6.39 34.67 -11.96
CA LEU A 15 -5.27 33.92 -12.54
C LEU A 15 -5.35 33.87 -14.07
N SER A 16 -6.55 33.82 -14.65
CA SER A 16 -6.73 33.91 -16.11
C SER A 16 -6.48 35.32 -16.67
N SER A 17 -6.42 36.35 -15.83
CA SER A 17 -6.24 37.73 -16.28
C SER A 17 -4.78 38.17 -16.39
N GLN A 18 -3.80 37.36 -15.94
CA GLN A 18 -2.39 37.76 -15.90
C GLN A 18 -1.47 36.59 -16.31
N PRO A 19 -0.37 36.84 -17.03
CA PRO A 19 0.61 35.81 -17.34
C PRO A 19 1.45 35.44 -16.10
N ALA A 20 2.01 34.22 -16.08
CA ALA A 20 2.84 33.74 -14.98
C ALA A 20 4.17 33.15 -15.49
N PRO A 21 5.04 33.97 -16.12
CA PRO A 21 6.21 33.48 -16.87
C PRO A 21 7.29 32.80 -16.00
N LEU A 22 7.29 33.09 -14.70
CA LEU A 22 8.25 32.56 -13.73
C LEU A 22 7.66 31.48 -12.82
N LEU A 23 6.39 31.10 -13.01
CA LEU A 23 5.72 30.13 -12.15
C LEU A 23 6.21 28.73 -12.44
N GLU A 24 6.78 28.07 -11.43
CA GLU A 24 7.28 26.68 -11.53
C GLU A 24 6.35 25.67 -10.85
N THR A 25 5.65 26.10 -9.80
CA THR A 25 4.71 25.27 -9.05
C THR A 25 3.38 25.99 -8.88
N PHE A 26 2.30 25.32 -9.26
CA PHE A 26 0.93 25.77 -9.05
C PHE A 26 0.18 24.78 -8.16
N GLU A 27 -0.20 25.24 -6.98
CA GLU A 27 -0.98 24.46 -6.02
C GLU A 27 -2.29 25.21 -5.77
N PHE A 28 -3.42 24.54 -5.97
CA PHE A 28 -4.72 25.08 -5.69
C PHE A 28 -5.60 24.00 -5.06
N SER A 29 -6.09 24.29 -3.86
CA SER A 29 -7.03 23.43 -3.14
C SER A 29 -8.26 24.23 -2.76
N LYS A 30 -9.43 23.65 -3.04
CA LYS A 30 -10.69 24.10 -2.45
C LYS A 30 -10.97 23.21 -1.24
N PRO A 31 -11.30 23.77 -0.06
CA PRO A 31 -11.66 22.97 1.09
C PRO A 31 -12.82 22.05 0.72
N VAL A 32 -12.68 20.76 1.05
CA VAL A 32 -13.74 19.77 0.89
C VAL A 32 -14.94 20.26 1.69
N ASN A 33 -16.01 20.61 0.97
CA ASN A 33 -17.20 21.16 1.60
C ASN A 33 -17.77 20.14 2.60
N SER A 34 -18.22 20.61 3.76
CA SER A 34 -18.98 19.79 4.69
C SER A 34 -20.24 19.23 3.99
N PRO A 35 -20.66 18.00 4.34
CA PRO A 35 -21.88 17.40 3.79
C PRO A 35 -23.06 18.38 3.89
N GLY A 36 -23.67 18.73 2.75
CA GLY A 36 -24.82 19.63 2.66
C GLY A 36 -24.55 21.04 2.13
N ALA A 37 -23.30 21.43 1.87
CA ALA A 37 -23.04 22.71 1.20
C ALA A 37 -23.47 22.64 -0.28
N VAL A 38 -24.23 23.63 -0.74
CA VAL A 38 -24.65 23.76 -2.16
C VAL A 38 -23.40 23.77 -3.05
N THR A 39 -23.37 22.88 -4.04
CA THR A 39 -22.30 22.78 -5.03
C THR A 39 -22.33 24.01 -5.93
N VAL A 40 -21.58 25.06 -5.54
CA VAL A 40 -21.34 26.19 -6.43
C VAL A 40 -20.58 25.68 -7.66
N VAL A 41 -21.17 25.85 -8.83
CA VAL A 41 -20.59 25.46 -10.12
C VAL A 41 -19.36 26.33 -10.35
N THR A 42 -18.18 25.76 -10.17
CA THR A 42 -16.94 26.48 -10.47
C THR A 42 -16.65 26.45 -11.97
N ARG A 43 -15.94 27.47 -12.46
CA ARG A 43 -15.39 27.46 -13.82
C ARG A 43 -14.25 26.43 -13.89
N PRO A 44 -14.15 25.61 -14.96
CA PRO A 44 -13.01 24.70 -15.12
C PRO A 44 -11.71 25.48 -15.33
N ILE A 45 -10.60 24.93 -14.87
CA ILE A 45 -9.27 25.39 -15.29
C ILE A 45 -9.14 25.10 -16.79
N SER A 46 -9.08 26.16 -17.59
CA SER A 46 -8.96 26.11 -19.06
C SER A 46 -7.62 26.68 -19.54
N ASN A 47 -7.41 26.72 -20.85
CA ASN A 47 -6.27 27.38 -21.51
C ASN A 47 -6.08 28.85 -21.15
N ASP A 48 -7.12 29.50 -20.61
CA ASP A 48 -7.06 30.91 -20.24
C ASP A 48 -6.25 31.12 -18.96
N ILE A 49 -6.01 30.08 -18.15
CA ILE A 49 -5.24 30.21 -16.92
C ILE A 49 -3.82 30.71 -17.25
N PHE A 50 -3.37 31.74 -16.53
CA PHE A 50 -2.13 32.43 -16.82
C PHE A 50 -2.02 33.03 -18.23
N GLN A 51 -3.15 33.32 -18.89
CA GLN A 51 -3.19 33.71 -20.31
C GLN A 51 -2.47 32.71 -21.23
N GLY A 52 -2.38 31.43 -20.84
CA GLY A 52 -1.59 30.41 -21.53
C GLY A 52 -0.07 30.61 -21.43
N GLN A 53 0.43 31.52 -20.59
CA GLN A 53 1.84 31.88 -20.45
C GLN A 53 2.40 31.47 -19.09
N ALA A 54 2.69 30.17 -18.94
CA ALA A 54 3.43 29.62 -17.79
C ALA A 54 4.52 28.62 -18.25
N PRO A 55 5.50 29.04 -19.08
CA PRO A 55 6.47 28.15 -19.73
C PRO A 55 7.41 27.42 -18.77
N ARG A 56 7.53 27.89 -17.52
CA ARG A 56 8.35 27.28 -16.47
C ARG A 56 7.57 26.34 -15.56
N LEU A 57 6.26 26.18 -15.75
CA LEU A 57 5.44 25.36 -14.87
C LEU A 57 5.89 23.90 -14.97
N ARG A 58 6.26 23.31 -13.83
CA ARG A 58 6.73 21.92 -13.71
C ARG A 58 5.89 21.10 -12.75
N SER A 59 5.24 21.72 -11.78
CA SER A 59 4.44 21.03 -10.78
C SER A 59 3.03 21.62 -10.68
N VAL A 60 2.02 20.78 -10.80
CA VAL A 60 0.61 21.16 -10.69
C VAL A 60 -0.08 20.25 -9.69
N GLN A 61 -0.65 20.85 -8.65
CA GLN A 61 -1.46 20.17 -7.65
C GLN A 61 -2.83 20.82 -7.55
N LEU A 62 -3.88 20.06 -7.87
CA LEU A 62 -5.26 20.54 -7.93
C LEU A 62 -6.12 19.66 -7.03
N THR A 63 -6.90 20.28 -6.13
CA THR A 63 -7.82 19.55 -5.24
C THR A 63 -9.21 20.18 -5.28
N CYS A 64 -10.23 19.36 -5.49
CA CYS A 64 -11.64 19.78 -5.53
C CYS A 64 -11.94 20.85 -6.60
N LEU A 65 -11.30 20.72 -7.78
CA LEU A 65 -11.43 21.65 -8.90
C LEU A 65 -12.00 20.96 -10.14
N ARG A 66 -12.68 21.76 -10.97
CA ARG A 66 -13.06 21.32 -12.32
C ARG A 66 -11.88 21.53 -13.25
N ILE A 67 -11.55 20.50 -14.03
CA ILE A 67 -10.36 20.47 -14.87
C ILE A 67 -10.81 20.27 -16.30
N ASP A 68 -10.36 21.14 -17.19
CA ASP A 68 -10.35 20.84 -18.62
C ASP A 68 -9.06 20.06 -18.93
N TRP A 69 -9.19 18.73 -19.06
CA TRP A 69 -8.06 17.85 -19.35
C TRP A 69 -7.37 18.18 -20.68
N THR A 70 -8.05 18.87 -21.60
CA THR A 70 -7.45 19.32 -22.86
C THR A 70 -6.59 20.57 -22.70
N ALA A 71 -6.55 21.19 -21.51
CA ALA A 71 -5.84 22.43 -21.30
C ALA A 71 -4.31 22.28 -21.46
N ASP A 72 -3.68 23.23 -22.14
CA ASP A 72 -2.24 23.31 -22.44
C ASP A 72 -1.39 23.67 -21.22
N VAL A 73 -2.02 24.09 -20.11
CA VAL A 73 -1.35 24.30 -18.81
C VAL A 73 -0.65 23.03 -18.31
N PHE A 74 -1.11 21.87 -18.77
CA PHE A 74 -0.50 20.58 -18.44
C PHE A 74 0.69 20.20 -19.33
N SER A 75 1.06 21.02 -20.31
CA SER A 75 2.22 20.74 -21.16
C SER A 75 3.54 20.96 -20.40
N GLY A 76 4.49 20.02 -20.55
CA GLY A 76 5.83 20.15 -19.95
C GLY A 76 5.89 20.01 -18.42
N ILE A 77 4.82 19.50 -17.80
CA ILE A 77 4.75 19.17 -16.38
C ILE A 77 5.62 17.95 -16.05
N ARG A 78 6.25 18.00 -14.88
CA ARG A 78 7.03 16.92 -14.26
C ARG A 78 6.32 16.28 -13.06
N SER A 79 5.47 17.02 -12.36
CA SER A 79 4.69 16.51 -11.25
C SER A 79 3.23 16.93 -11.39
N LEU A 80 2.33 15.94 -11.47
CA LEU A 80 0.89 16.16 -11.56
C LEU A 80 0.19 15.44 -10.41
N SER A 81 -0.49 16.20 -9.55
CA SER A 81 -1.39 15.67 -8.52
C SER A 81 -2.78 16.25 -8.69
N ILE A 82 -3.76 15.39 -8.97
CA ILE A 82 -5.17 15.77 -9.08
C ILE A 82 -5.94 14.95 -8.04
N ARG A 83 -6.67 15.64 -7.17
CA ARG A 83 -7.44 15.02 -6.09
C ARG A 83 -8.89 15.48 -6.14
N GLU A 84 -9.80 14.53 -6.10
CA GLU A 84 -11.25 14.77 -6.06
C GLU A 84 -11.70 15.78 -7.13
N PRO A 85 -11.51 15.49 -8.43
CA PRO A 85 -11.97 16.39 -9.47
C PRO A 85 -13.46 16.70 -9.26
N GLY A 86 -13.83 17.97 -9.38
CA GLY A 86 -15.20 18.41 -9.14
C GLY A 86 -16.20 17.63 -10.02
N PRO A 87 -17.47 17.52 -9.62
CA PRO A 87 -18.47 16.74 -10.36
C PRO A 87 -18.48 17.10 -11.84
N ARG A 88 -18.61 16.09 -12.72
CA ARG A 88 -18.53 16.22 -14.20
C ARG A 88 -17.17 16.72 -14.71
N SER A 89 -16.09 16.44 -14.00
CA SER A 89 -14.71 16.73 -14.44
C SER A 89 -13.86 15.47 -14.57
N PHE A 90 -14.53 14.33 -14.64
CA PHE A 90 -13.93 13.04 -14.90
C PHE A 90 -13.48 13.00 -16.36
N PRO A 91 -12.22 12.66 -16.65
CA PRO A 91 -11.77 12.49 -18.02
C PRO A 91 -12.33 11.19 -18.60
N THR A 92 -12.59 11.17 -19.90
CA THR A 92 -12.57 9.89 -20.63
C THR A 92 -11.14 9.34 -20.64
N LEU A 93 -10.98 8.02 -20.82
CA LEU A 93 -9.63 7.43 -20.93
C LEU A 93 -8.81 8.09 -22.04
N SER A 94 -9.45 8.39 -23.19
CA SER A 94 -8.77 9.07 -24.30
C SER A 94 -8.30 10.49 -23.93
N GLN A 95 -9.09 11.25 -23.17
CA GLN A 95 -8.68 12.57 -22.68
C GLN A 95 -7.52 12.47 -21.71
N LEU A 96 -7.55 11.52 -20.76
CA LEU A 96 -6.45 11.29 -19.84
C LEU A 96 -5.16 10.94 -20.60
N LEU A 97 -5.23 10.01 -21.56
CA LEU A 97 -4.08 9.62 -22.37
C LEU A 97 -3.53 10.78 -23.22
N SER A 98 -4.39 11.57 -23.88
CA SER A 98 -3.95 12.80 -24.59
C SER A 98 -3.25 13.79 -23.66
N THR A 99 -3.69 13.85 -22.40
CA THR A 99 -3.11 14.77 -21.41
C THR A 99 -1.72 14.30 -21.01
N LEU A 100 -1.57 13.01 -20.70
CA LEU A 100 -0.29 12.39 -20.34
C LEU A 100 0.72 12.41 -21.49
N GLU A 101 0.27 12.27 -22.74
CA GLU A 101 1.13 12.35 -23.94
C GLU A 101 1.81 13.72 -24.09
N ARG A 102 1.20 14.79 -23.57
CA ARG A 102 1.78 16.15 -23.53
C ARG A 102 2.77 16.36 -22.38
N MET A 103 3.01 15.34 -21.56
CA MET A 103 3.92 15.35 -20.40
C MET A 103 5.03 14.29 -20.52
N PRO A 104 5.87 14.32 -21.57
CA PRO A 104 6.92 13.31 -21.74
C PRO A 104 8.01 13.37 -20.65
N ALA A 105 8.10 14.48 -19.92
CA ALA A 105 9.01 14.68 -18.80
C ALA A 105 8.36 14.42 -17.42
N LEU A 106 7.17 13.79 -17.39
CA LEU A 106 6.47 13.49 -16.15
C LEU A 106 7.29 12.51 -15.29
N GLU A 107 7.60 12.92 -14.08
CA GLU A 107 8.32 12.16 -13.05
C GLU A 107 7.36 11.62 -11.99
N HIS A 108 6.31 12.37 -11.65
CA HIS A 108 5.35 12.02 -10.60
C HIS A 108 3.91 12.20 -11.07
N LEU A 109 3.11 11.14 -10.93
CA LEU A 109 1.68 11.14 -11.26
C LEU A 109 0.86 10.68 -10.05
N SER A 110 -0.06 11.51 -9.58
CA SER A 110 -0.98 11.19 -8.50
C SER A 110 -2.41 11.58 -8.88
N LEU A 111 -3.29 10.59 -8.98
CA LEU A 111 -4.69 10.75 -9.36
C LEU A 111 -5.57 10.14 -8.28
N GLU A 112 -6.28 10.96 -7.51
CA GLU A 112 -7.11 10.51 -6.39
C GLU A 112 -8.59 10.80 -6.66
N ARG A 113 -9.44 9.79 -6.47
CA ARG A 113 -10.89 9.81 -6.74
C ARG A 113 -11.20 10.25 -8.17
N ILE A 114 -10.39 9.80 -9.13
CA ILE A 114 -10.65 10.01 -10.56
C ILE A 114 -11.39 8.80 -11.08
N LEU A 115 -12.64 9.02 -11.50
CA LEU A 115 -13.41 8.06 -12.28
C LEU A 115 -13.11 8.28 -13.76
N ILE A 116 -13.09 7.21 -14.54
CA ILE A 116 -13.00 7.29 -16.00
C ILE A 116 -14.41 7.19 -16.55
N ASP A 117 -14.77 8.15 -17.42
CA ASP A 117 -16.06 8.13 -18.10
C ASP A 117 -16.00 7.15 -19.29
N ASP A 118 -16.71 6.01 -19.19
CA ASP A 118 -16.64 4.86 -20.11
C ASP A 118 -17.65 4.95 -21.26
N GLU A 119 -17.76 6.12 -21.90
CA GLU A 119 -18.72 6.32 -23.00
C GLU A 119 -18.19 5.84 -24.38
N GLY A 120 -17.04 5.15 -24.46
CA GLY A 120 -16.36 4.94 -25.74
C GLY A 120 -15.58 3.63 -25.91
N THR A 121 -15.25 3.30 -27.15
CA THR A 121 -14.34 2.19 -27.46
C THR A 121 -12.94 2.48 -26.92
N MET A 122 -12.32 1.48 -26.28
CA MET A 122 -10.94 1.52 -25.82
C MET A 122 -10.01 2.11 -26.91
N PRO A 123 -9.26 3.19 -26.64
CA PRO A 123 -8.42 3.83 -27.64
C PRO A 123 -7.25 2.92 -28.05
N ASP A 124 -6.96 2.79 -29.34
CA ASP A 124 -5.91 1.89 -29.87
C ASP A 124 -4.46 2.36 -29.67
N ARG A 125 -4.24 3.46 -28.96
CA ARG A 125 -2.89 4.02 -28.72
C ARG A 125 -2.37 3.70 -27.32
N THR A 126 -1.05 3.67 -27.20
CA THR A 126 -0.33 3.62 -25.92
C THR A 126 0.43 4.93 -25.70
N VAL A 127 0.68 5.28 -24.44
CA VAL A 127 1.42 6.49 -24.04
C VAL A 127 2.65 6.06 -23.26
N SER A 128 3.82 6.54 -23.68
CA SER A 128 5.09 6.28 -23.00
C SER A 128 5.42 7.40 -22.03
N LEU A 129 5.76 7.03 -20.79
CA LEU A 129 6.16 7.96 -19.73
C LEU A 129 7.58 7.61 -19.25
N PRO A 130 8.62 7.86 -20.07
CA PRO A 130 9.95 7.29 -19.87
C PRO A 130 10.70 7.85 -18.65
N GLN A 131 10.25 8.97 -18.09
CA GLN A 131 10.86 9.61 -16.90
C GLN A 131 10.06 9.36 -15.62
N LEU A 132 8.98 8.56 -15.69
CA LEU A 132 8.08 8.38 -14.55
C LEU A 132 8.77 7.59 -13.44
N LYS A 133 8.92 8.22 -12.27
CA LYS A 133 9.52 7.66 -11.06
C LYS A 133 8.46 7.12 -10.11
N SER A 134 7.31 7.80 -10.00
CA SER A 134 6.20 7.34 -9.15
C SER A 134 4.83 7.58 -9.76
N MET A 135 3.92 6.64 -9.50
CA MET A 135 2.53 6.66 -9.91
C MET A 135 1.63 6.24 -8.75
N ALA A 136 0.65 7.07 -8.40
CA ALA A 136 -0.34 6.80 -7.37
C ALA A 136 -1.75 6.97 -7.94
N LEU A 137 -2.58 5.93 -7.85
CA LEU A 137 -4.00 5.98 -8.16
C LEU A 137 -4.82 5.72 -6.89
N GLY A 138 -5.49 6.76 -6.41
CA GLY A 138 -6.34 6.70 -5.22
C GLY A 138 -7.80 6.44 -5.59
N TYR A 139 -8.40 5.39 -5.02
CA TYR A 139 -9.79 4.99 -5.22
C TYR A 139 -10.23 4.68 -6.67
N PRO A 140 -9.39 4.14 -7.59
CA PRO A 140 -9.92 3.64 -8.85
C PRO A 140 -10.64 2.31 -8.63
N SER A 141 -11.63 2.02 -9.48
CA SER A 141 -12.08 0.63 -9.65
C SER A 141 -10.93 -0.21 -10.25
N ILE A 142 -10.95 -1.53 -10.09
CA ILE A 142 -9.94 -2.38 -10.74
C ILE A 142 -10.00 -2.25 -12.27
N GLN A 143 -11.19 -2.08 -12.85
CA GLN A 143 -11.35 -1.90 -14.29
C GLN A 143 -10.68 -0.61 -14.78
N ASP A 144 -10.83 0.49 -14.04
CA ASP A 144 -10.19 1.77 -14.37
C ASP A 144 -8.66 1.64 -14.30
N ALA A 145 -8.15 1.09 -13.20
CA ALA A 145 -6.72 0.88 -13.01
C ALA A 145 -6.14 0.00 -14.13
N THR A 146 -6.81 -1.11 -14.44
CA THR A 146 -6.44 -2.03 -15.53
C THR A 146 -6.40 -1.29 -16.87
N SER A 147 -7.44 -0.52 -17.18
CA SER A 147 -7.56 0.21 -18.45
C SER A 147 -6.45 1.24 -18.61
N ILE A 148 -6.08 1.92 -17.53
CA ILE A 148 -4.92 2.82 -17.50
C ILE A 148 -3.63 2.03 -17.78
N PHE A 149 -3.34 0.98 -17.02
CA PHE A 149 -2.08 0.23 -17.17
C PHE A 149 -1.92 -0.44 -18.54
N MET A 150 -3.00 -0.90 -19.17
CA MET A 150 -2.96 -1.45 -20.54
C MET A 150 -2.50 -0.42 -21.58
N LYS A 151 -2.64 0.88 -21.29
CA LYS A 151 -2.36 1.97 -22.22
C LYS A 151 -1.10 2.76 -21.86
N LEU A 152 -0.48 2.49 -20.71
CA LEU A 152 0.76 3.14 -20.30
C LEU A 152 1.98 2.23 -20.48
N VAL A 153 3.04 2.78 -21.06
CA VAL A 153 4.37 2.17 -21.08
C VAL A 153 5.21 2.85 -19.99
N LEU A 154 5.46 2.10 -18.92
CA LEU A 154 6.13 2.59 -17.72
C LEU A 154 7.59 2.11 -17.63
N PRO A 155 8.50 2.89 -17.02
CA PRO A 155 9.83 2.42 -16.67
C PRO A 155 9.80 1.22 -15.73
N ALA A 156 10.84 0.38 -15.76
CA ALA A 156 10.95 -0.84 -14.97
C ALA A 156 11.03 -0.60 -13.45
N ASP A 157 11.51 0.58 -13.06
CA ASP A 157 11.80 0.97 -11.68
C ASP A 157 10.74 1.93 -11.08
N VAL A 158 9.67 2.20 -11.82
CA VAL A 158 8.57 3.05 -11.35
C VAL A 158 7.99 2.50 -10.04
N LYS A 159 7.79 3.40 -9.06
CA LYS A 159 7.07 3.07 -7.83
C LYS A 159 5.57 3.21 -8.10
N ILE A 160 4.80 2.15 -7.81
CA ILE A 160 3.37 2.12 -8.05
C ILE A 160 2.63 2.02 -6.73
N SER A 161 1.60 2.85 -6.58
CA SER A 161 0.62 2.69 -5.54
C SER A 161 -0.81 2.78 -6.05
N LEU A 162 -1.63 1.85 -5.59
CA LEU A 162 -3.05 1.77 -5.89
C LEU A 162 -3.82 1.67 -4.58
N SER A 163 -4.83 2.51 -4.39
CA SER A 163 -5.85 2.34 -3.35
C SER A 163 -7.15 1.91 -4.01
N LEU A 164 -7.31 0.62 -4.27
CA LEU A 164 -8.42 0.03 -5.01
C LEU A 164 -9.70 -0.01 -4.17
N VAL A 165 -10.83 0.23 -4.83
CA VAL A 165 -12.18 -0.01 -4.30
C VAL A 165 -12.86 -1.12 -5.10
N ASP A 166 -13.93 -1.70 -4.55
CA ASP A 166 -14.81 -2.64 -5.25
C ASP A 166 -14.09 -3.88 -5.80
N VAL A 167 -13.25 -4.51 -4.99
CA VAL A 167 -12.51 -5.73 -5.36
C VAL A 167 -13.33 -6.97 -5.04
N PHE A 168 -13.84 -7.65 -6.07
CA PHE A 168 -14.80 -8.76 -5.91
C PHE A 168 -14.19 -10.16 -6.06
N GLY A 169 -12.88 -10.29 -6.25
CA GLY A 169 -12.19 -11.58 -6.17
C GLY A 169 -10.81 -11.63 -6.82
N HIS A 170 -10.26 -12.84 -6.90
CA HIS A 170 -8.90 -13.10 -7.39
C HIS A 170 -8.69 -12.79 -8.89
N GLN A 171 -9.73 -12.95 -9.71
CA GLN A 171 -9.64 -12.74 -11.16
C GLN A 171 -9.33 -11.27 -11.50
N ASP A 172 -9.91 -10.33 -10.74
CA ASP A 172 -9.71 -8.90 -10.93
C ASP A 172 -8.24 -8.53 -10.75
N ILE A 173 -7.60 -9.11 -9.74
CA ILE A 173 -6.17 -8.89 -9.44
C ILE A 173 -5.30 -9.47 -10.54
N HIS A 174 -5.61 -10.68 -11.04
CA HIS A 174 -4.87 -11.28 -12.14
C HIS A 174 -4.92 -10.39 -13.40
N VAL A 175 -6.09 -9.86 -13.75
CA VAL A 175 -6.26 -8.96 -14.90
C VAL A 175 -5.44 -7.68 -14.73
N LEU A 176 -5.45 -7.08 -13.54
CA LEU A 176 -4.64 -5.91 -13.21
C LEU A 176 -3.14 -6.18 -13.38
N PHE A 177 -2.62 -7.26 -12.80
CA PHE A 177 -1.21 -7.61 -12.91
C PHE A 177 -0.80 -7.97 -14.33
N ALA A 178 -1.68 -8.61 -15.12
CA ALA A 178 -1.44 -8.86 -16.53
C ALA A 178 -1.33 -7.54 -17.33
N ALA A 179 -2.17 -6.55 -17.02
CA ALA A 179 -2.09 -5.22 -17.61
C ALA A 179 -0.78 -4.50 -17.25
N MET A 180 -0.39 -4.53 -15.98
CA MET A 180 0.89 -3.95 -15.53
C MET A 180 2.11 -4.64 -16.18
N ALA A 181 2.02 -5.95 -16.41
CA ALA A 181 3.08 -6.74 -17.03
C ALA A 181 3.27 -6.45 -18.52
N MET A 182 2.19 -6.08 -19.23
CA MET A 182 2.13 -5.99 -20.69
C MET A 182 3.25 -5.12 -21.31
N HIS A 183 3.60 -4.02 -20.64
CA HIS A 183 4.57 -3.03 -21.14
C HIS A 183 5.84 -2.91 -20.28
N SER A 184 5.98 -3.75 -19.26
CA SER A 184 7.21 -3.81 -18.45
C SER A 184 8.33 -4.44 -19.30
N GLY A 185 9.36 -3.67 -19.65
CA GLY A 185 10.43 -4.02 -20.61
C GLY A 185 11.39 -5.13 -20.16
N GLY A 186 10.89 -6.22 -19.57
CA GLY A 186 11.64 -7.43 -19.20
C GLY A 186 12.48 -7.31 -17.92
N SER A 187 12.96 -6.13 -17.56
CA SER A 187 13.66 -5.92 -16.28
C SER A 187 12.64 -5.75 -15.17
N ARG A 188 12.53 -6.71 -14.25
CA ARG A 188 11.72 -6.58 -13.03
C ARG A 188 12.63 -6.41 -11.82
N SER A 189 12.21 -5.54 -10.92
CA SER A 189 12.88 -5.36 -9.62
C SER A 189 12.79 -6.66 -8.81
N ILE A 190 13.88 -7.04 -8.16
CA ILE A 190 13.92 -8.21 -7.28
C ILE A 190 13.24 -7.83 -5.96
N ILE A 191 12.03 -8.36 -5.74
CA ILE A 191 11.29 -8.18 -4.49
C ILE A 191 11.82 -9.15 -3.45
N LYS A 192 12.30 -8.62 -2.31
CA LYS A 192 12.89 -9.39 -1.22
C LYS A 192 12.03 -9.44 0.02
N SER A 193 11.10 -8.51 0.18
CA SER A 193 10.19 -8.49 1.32
C SER A 193 8.79 -8.14 0.93
N MET A 194 7.86 -8.67 1.69
CA MET A 194 6.44 -8.37 1.61
C MET A 194 5.92 -7.94 2.96
N ARG A 195 5.06 -6.92 2.95
CA ARG A 195 4.29 -6.53 4.11
C ARG A 195 2.80 -6.55 3.80
N ALA A 196 2.00 -7.13 4.67
CA ALA A 196 0.55 -6.97 4.67
C ALA A 196 0.12 -6.30 5.97
N ILE A 197 -0.69 -5.25 5.88
CA ILE A 197 -1.18 -4.45 6.99
C ILE A 197 -2.70 -4.42 6.90
N ARG A 198 -3.39 -4.91 7.92
CA ARG A 198 -4.82 -4.70 8.05
C ARG A 198 -5.04 -3.44 8.89
N HIS A 199 -5.52 -2.36 8.26
CA HIS A 199 -5.76 -1.08 8.93
C HIS A 199 -7.08 -1.07 9.69
N THR A 200 -8.13 -1.62 9.08
CA THR A 200 -9.47 -1.74 9.66
C THR A 200 -10.06 -3.09 9.24
N TYR A 201 -11.31 -3.38 9.62
CA TYR A 201 -12.02 -4.55 9.11
C TYR A 201 -12.22 -4.53 7.58
N SER A 202 -12.20 -3.33 7.00
CA SER A 202 -12.50 -3.01 5.60
C SER A 202 -11.30 -2.44 4.82
N SER A 203 -10.09 -2.45 5.38
CA SER A 203 -8.88 -2.02 4.66
C SER A 203 -7.70 -2.97 4.88
N LEU A 204 -7.13 -3.43 3.77
CA LEU A 204 -5.94 -4.27 3.71
C LEU A 204 -4.93 -3.63 2.76
N CYS A 205 -3.72 -3.35 3.25
CA CYS A 205 -2.60 -2.89 2.44
C CYS A 205 -1.59 -4.02 2.24
N VAL A 206 -1.13 -4.23 1.00
CA VAL A 206 -0.05 -5.14 0.63
C VAL A 206 1.06 -4.34 -0.03
N GLN A 207 2.27 -4.44 0.49
CA GLN A 207 3.46 -3.73 0.02
C GLN A 207 4.56 -4.72 -0.36
N LEU A 208 5.23 -4.44 -1.47
CA LEU A 208 6.37 -5.21 -1.98
C LEU A 208 7.61 -4.32 -2.05
N SER A 209 8.71 -4.78 -1.48
CA SER A 209 9.96 -4.01 -1.40
C SER A 209 11.17 -4.81 -1.90
N THR A 210 12.13 -4.09 -2.48
CA THR A 210 13.42 -4.62 -2.94
C THR A 210 14.41 -4.84 -1.80
N SER A 211 14.14 -4.28 -0.63
CA SER A 211 14.95 -4.48 0.57
C SER A 211 14.55 -5.79 1.27
N PRO A 212 15.50 -6.55 1.85
CA PRO A 212 15.14 -7.68 2.70
C PRO A 212 14.56 -7.22 4.04
N THR A 213 14.80 -5.97 4.44
CA THR A 213 14.33 -5.39 5.71
C THR A 213 13.37 -4.26 5.43
N MET A 214 12.17 -4.30 6.02
CA MET A 214 11.24 -3.17 5.97
C MET A 214 11.17 -2.57 7.37
N ASN A 215 11.32 -1.25 7.50
CA ASN A 215 11.19 -0.60 8.80
C ASN A 215 9.74 -0.73 9.30
N PRO A 216 9.45 -1.50 10.36
CA PRO A 216 8.08 -1.74 10.81
C PRO A 216 7.39 -0.48 11.33
N ALA A 217 8.14 0.57 11.68
CA ALA A 217 7.59 1.84 12.17
C ALA A 217 7.10 2.78 11.06
N ASP A 218 7.59 2.58 9.82
CA ASP A 218 7.27 3.47 8.70
C ASP A 218 6.07 2.91 7.93
N PHE A 219 4.88 3.38 8.31
CA PHE A 219 3.67 3.22 7.51
C PHE A 219 3.84 4.07 6.25
N TRP A 220 4.05 3.39 5.12
CA TRP A 220 4.17 3.94 3.78
C TRP A 220 4.84 5.32 3.74
N ASN A 221 6.16 5.33 3.80
CA ASN A 221 6.91 6.52 3.48
C ASN A 221 7.19 6.51 1.97
N PRO A 222 6.66 7.44 1.16
CA PRO A 222 7.04 7.56 -0.25
C PRO A 222 8.56 7.74 -0.44
N SER A 223 9.25 8.26 0.59
CA SER A 223 10.71 8.32 0.64
C SER A 223 11.38 6.98 0.95
N ASP A 224 10.62 5.93 1.26
CA ASP A 224 11.16 4.57 1.28
C ASP A 224 11.48 4.19 -0.17
N ASN A 225 12.78 4.23 -0.47
CA ASN A 225 13.29 3.98 -1.81
C ASN A 225 13.16 2.53 -2.25
N ASP A 226 12.81 1.63 -1.33
CA ASP A 226 12.77 0.21 -1.61
C ASP A 226 11.35 -0.30 -1.92
N ILE A 227 10.29 0.41 -1.52
CA ILE A 227 8.90 0.02 -1.85
C ILE A 227 8.63 0.28 -3.34
N ARG A 228 8.33 -0.78 -4.09
CA ARG A 228 8.04 -0.72 -5.53
C ARG A 228 6.56 -0.81 -5.86
N LEU A 229 5.81 -1.56 -5.05
CA LEU A 229 4.37 -1.73 -5.24
C LEU A 229 3.66 -1.63 -3.89
N SER A 230 2.60 -0.83 -3.84
CA SER A 230 1.67 -0.74 -2.72
C SER A 230 0.25 -0.87 -3.22
N LEU A 231 -0.50 -1.84 -2.69
CA LEU A 231 -1.90 -2.09 -3.02
C LEU A 231 -2.70 -1.95 -1.73
N GLU A 232 -3.51 -0.92 -1.61
CA GLU A 232 -4.52 -0.80 -0.57
C GLU A 232 -5.87 -1.25 -1.14
N PHE A 233 -6.48 -2.24 -0.52
CA PHE A 233 -7.79 -2.76 -0.84
C PHE A 233 -8.78 -2.19 0.17
N ARG A 234 -9.78 -1.45 -0.30
CA ARG A 234 -10.85 -0.89 0.52
C ARG A 234 -12.18 -1.55 0.18
N TYR A 235 -12.89 -1.95 1.23
CA TYR A 235 -14.19 -2.59 1.15
C TYR A 235 -15.23 -1.62 1.72
N ASP A 236 -16.43 -1.63 1.14
CA ASP A 236 -17.53 -0.84 1.66
C ASP A 236 -18.00 -1.43 3.00
N ASP A 237 -18.06 -0.60 4.05
CA ASP A 237 -18.54 -1.00 5.37
C ASP A 237 -20.03 -1.40 5.34
N ASP A 238 -20.80 -0.89 4.36
CA ASP A 238 -22.23 -1.18 4.21
C ASP A 238 -22.50 -2.57 3.60
N MET A 239 -21.51 -3.18 2.94
CA MET A 239 -21.63 -4.54 2.44
C MET A 239 -21.31 -5.53 3.56
N LEU A 240 -22.34 -6.31 3.96
CA LEU A 240 -22.28 -7.39 4.96
C LEU A 240 -20.92 -8.14 4.98
N PRO A 241 -20.44 -8.57 6.16
CA PRO A 241 -19.02 -8.72 6.48
C PRO A 241 -18.41 -9.94 5.79
N ALA A 242 -18.19 -9.86 4.49
CA ALA A 242 -17.18 -10.65 3.84
C ALA A 242 -15.84 -10.03 4.27
N THR A 243 -15.36 -10.41 5.46
CA THR A 243 -13.98 -10.13 5.85
C THR A 243 -13.10 -10.52 4.67
N PRO A 244 -12.28 -9.60 4.14
CA PRO A 244 -11.54 -9.89 2.92
C PRO A 244 -10.74 -11.16 3.10
N GLU A 245 -10.89 -12.07 2.14
CA GLU A 245 -10.29 -13.38 2.23
C GLU A 245 -8.77 -13.18 2.34
N PRO A 246 -8.14 -13.59 3.46
CA PRO A 246 -6.72 -13.35 3.68
C PRO A 246 -5.83 -13.93 2.57
N SER A 247 -6.36 -14.85 1.74
CA SER A 247 -5.71 -15.40 0.55
C SER A 247 -5.27 -14.34 -0.45
N ILE A 248 -5.95 -13.18 -0.54
CA ILE A 248 -5.60 -12.07 -1.44
C ILE A 248 -4.13 -11.62 -1.29
N VAL A 249 -3.59 -11.71 -0.08
CA VAL A 249 -2.18 -11.43 0.24
C VAL A 249 -1.27 -12.31 -0.62
N PHE A 250 -1.57 -13.60 -0.70
CA PHE A 250 -0.76 -14.57 -1.44
C PHE A 250 -1.06 -14.61 -2.93
N ASP A 251 -2.24 -14.19 -3.36
CA ASP A 251 -2.51 -13.99 -4.79
C ASP A 251 -1.69 -12.83 -5.34
N VAL A 252 -1.64 -11.71 -4.60
CA VAL A 252 -0.77 -10.58 -4.95
C VAL A 252 0.68 -11.06 -5.07
N CYS A 253 1.17 -11.91 -4.17
CA CYS A 253 2.50 -12.50 -4.29
C CYS A 253 2.65 -13.35 -5.56
N GLY A 254 1.70 -14.26 -5.77
CA GLY A 254 1.73 -15.19 -6.89
C GLY A 254 1.69 -14.50 -8.26
N MET A 255 1.09 -13.31 -8.33
CA MET A 255 0.93 -12.51 -9.57
C MET A 255 2.03 -11.47 -9.76
N ALA A 256 2.45 -10.79 -8.70
CA ALA A 256 3.54 -9.81 -8.78
C ALA A 256 4.87 -10.45 -9.16
N MET A 257 5.05 -11.73 -8.80
CA MET A 257 6.33 -12.42 -8.87
C MET A 257 6.33 -13.51 -9.93
N GLN A 258 7.18 -13.35 -10.95
CA GLN A 258 7.57 -14.44 -11.84
C GLN A 258 8.61 -15.34 -11.16
N ASP A 259 9.55 -14.75 -10.42
CA ASP A 259 10.54 -15.46 -9.60
C ASP A 259 10.10 -15.48 -8.13
N ARG A 260 9.24 -16.45 -7.77
CA ARG A 260 8.70 -16.64 -6.41
C ARG A 260 9.78 -16.86 -5.35
N ASP A 261 10.99 -17.20 -5.76
CA ASP A 261 12.07 -17.65 -4.90
C ASP A 261 12.82 -16.53 -4.16
N MET A 262 12.42 -15.27 -4.31
CA MET A 262 13.23 -14.14 -3.81
C MET A 262 12.72 -13.48 -2.53
N ILE A 263 11.48 -13.73 -2.08
CA ILE A 263 11.00 -13.15 -0.82
C ILE A 263 11.63 -13.90 0.36
N GLN A 264 12.38 -13.14 1.14
CA GLN A 264 13.06 -13.58 2.37
C GLN A 264 12.32 -13.13 3.62
N SER A 265 11.54 -12.06 3.55
CA SER A 265 10.88 -11.47 4.72
C SER A 265 9.40 -11.24 4.51
N LEU A 266 8.59 -11.71 5.46
CA LEU A 266 7.14 -11.52 5.52
C LEU A 266 6.76 -10.75 6.79
N TYR A 267 6.11 -9.60 6.62
CA TYR A 267 5.61 -8.76 7.70
C TYR A 267 4.08 -8.78 7.68
N LEU A 268 3.44 -9.19 8.77
CA LEU A 268 2.00 -9.11 8.93
C LEU A 268 1.66 -8.22 10.14
N VAL A 269 0.77 -7.27 9.93
CA VAL A 269 0.36 -6.30 10.97
C VAL A 269 -1.16 -6.24 11.06
N GLY A 270 -1.71 -6.33 12.27
CA GLY A 270 -3.14 -6.09 12.53
C GLY A 270 -4.10 -7.21 12.09
N PHE A 271 -3.62 -8.41 11.81
CA PHE A 271 -4.48 -9.55 11.47
C PHE A 271 -5.06 -10.22 12.72
N GLU A 272 -6.39 -10.39 12.75
CA GLU A 272 -7.07 -11.17 13.77
C GLU A 272 -6.92 -12.68 13.48
N SER A 273 -5.87 -13.29 14.03
CA SER A 273 -5.66 -14.75 14.05
C SER A 273 -5.78 -15.46 12.70
N PRO A 274 -4.86 -15.23 11.73
CA PRO A 274 -4.85 -15.98 10.48
C PRO A 274 -4.83 -17.49 10.73
N ASN A 275 -5.73 -18.24 10.09
CA ASN A 275 -5.87 -19.68 10.28
C ASN A 275 -4.72 -20.47 9.65
N ARG A 276 -4.73 -21.79 9.85
CA ARG A 276 -3.67 -22.68 9.35
C ARG A 276 -3.61 -22.70 7.82
N GLU A 277 -4.76 -22.62 7.16
CA GLU A 277 -4.88 -22.65 5.70
C GLU A 277 -4.21 -21.43 5.07
N PHE A 278 -4.36 -20.24 5.66
CA PHE A 278 -3.64 -19.03 5.28
C PHE A 278 -2.12 -19.26 5.35
N TRP A 279 -1.61 -19.75 6.48
CA TRP A 279 -0.18 -19.99 6.63
C TRP A 279 0.35 -21.06 5.68
N ARG A 280 -0.44 -22.08 5.37
CA ARG A 280 -0.10 -23.11 4.37
C ARG A 280 -0.02 -22.52 2.98
N ALA A 281 -1.02 -21.73 2.57
CA ALA A 281 -0.99 -21.02 1.29
C ALA A 281 0.26 -20.14 1.17
N GLY A 282 0.58 -19.38 2.23
CA GLY A 282 1.79 -18.57 2.28
C GLY A 282 3.08 -19.38 2.14
N SER A 283 3.17 -20.56 2.75
CA SER A 283 4.37 -21.39 2.66
C SER A 283 4.59 -21.99 1.26
N VAL A 284 3.51 -22.21 0.51
CA VAL A 284 3.55 -22.66 -0.89
C VAL A 284 3.95 -21.50 -1.80
N CYS A 285 3.43 -20.30 -1.53
CA CYS A 285 3.73 -19.12 -2.32
C CYS A 285 5.10 -18.52 -2.03
N LEU A 286 5.60 -18.67 -0.80
CA LEU A 286 6.81 -18.00 -0.28
C LEU A 286 7.74 -19.02 0.40
N PRO A 287 8.29 -20.00 -0.36
CA PRO A 287 9.06 -21.11 0.21
C PRO A 287 10.38 -20.67 0.88
N ASN A 288 10.94 -19.53 0.45
CA ASN A 288 12.24 -19.02 0.89
C ASN A 288 12.16 -17.96 1.99
N VAL A 289 11.02 -17.80 2.65
CA VAL A 289 10.89 -16.87 3.78
C VAL A 289 11.78 -17.32 4.93
N GLU A 290 12.75 -16.47 5.25
CA GLU A 290 13.71 -16.60 6.35
C GLU A 290 13.27 -15.82 7.58
N VAL A 291 12.50 -14.74 7.40
CA VAL A 291 12.06 -13.84 8.47
C VAL A 291 10.54 -13.69 8.43
N ILE A 292 9.88 -14.02 9.53
CA ILE A 292 8.46 -13.70 9.73
C ILE A 292 8.35 -12.71 10.89
N HIS A 293 7.74 -11.56 10.62
CA HIS A 293 7.42 -10.52 11.58
C HIS A 293 5.90 -10.43 11.76
N LEU A 294 5.42 -10.58 12.99
CA LEU A 294 4.01 -10.45 13.35
C LEU A 294 3.83 -9.31 14.35
N GLU A 295 2.96 -8.35 14.04
CA GLU A 295 2.61 -7.27 14.96
C GLU A 295 1.09 -7.23 15.24
N GLY A 296 0.72 -7.38 16.52
CA GLY A 296 -0.67 -7.33 16.96
C GLY A 296 -1.52 -8.53 16.50
N ILE A 297 -0.87 -9.67 16.22
CA ILE A 297 -1.51 -10.88 15.69
C ILE A 297 -1.52 -11.99 16.75
N GLN A 298 -2.61 -12.76 16.80
CA GLN A 298 -2.63 -14.04 17.53
C GLN A 298 -1.82 -15.08 16.75
N ASN A 299 -0.81 -15.65 17.39
CA ASN A 299 0.14 -16.55 16.76
C ASN A 299 -0.34 -18.01 16.69
N GLY A 300 -1.47 -18.38 17.31
CA GLY A 300 -1.97 -19.76 17.34
C GLY A 300 -2.06 -20.43 15.97
N GLY A 301 -2.56 -19.72 14.96
CA GLY A 301 -2.62 -20.25 13.58
C GLY A 301 -1.25 -20.45 12.93
N LEU A 302 -0.29 -19.56 13.19
CA LEU A 302 1.10 -19.73 12.72
C LEU A 302 1.74 -20.93 13.42
N ILE A 303 1.61 -21.03 14.74
CA ILE A 303 2.18 -22.13 15.52
C ILE A 303 1.58 -23.47 15.06
N ALA A 304 0.27 -23.53 14.83
CA ALA A 304 -0.39 -24.71 14.28
C ALA A 304 0.14 -25.09 12.89
N ALA A 305 0.47 -24.10 12.05
CA ALA A 305 1.03 -24.31 10.72
C ALA A 305 2.52 -24.73 10.76
N LEU A 306 3.30 -24.24 11.72
CA LEU A 306 4.71 -24.61 11.89
C LEU A 306 4.91 -26.01 12.48
N LYS A 307 3.85 -26.64 13.02
CA LYS A 307 3.85 -28.05 13.43
C LYS A 307 3.98 -28.96 12.20
N THR A 308 4.68 -30.07 12.35
CA THR A 308 4.69 -31.14 11.36
C THR A 308 3.29 -31.74 11.25
N VAL A 309 2.80 -31.84 10.02
CA VAL A 309 1.60 -32.60 9.72
C VAL A 309 2.06 -33.99 9.33
N ASP A 310 1.83 -34.97 10.21
CA ASP A 310 2.04 -36.37 9.87
C ASP A 310 0.78 -36.85 9.14
N ASP A 311 0.85 -36.93 7.80
CA ASP A 311 -0.20 -37.53 6.98
C ASP A 311 0.00 -39.06 6.81
N GLY A 312 0.96 -39.64 7.55
CA GLY A 312 1.33 -41.05 7.49
C GLY A 312 2.28 -41.42 6.36
N GLN A 313 2.61 -40.50 5.44
CA GLN A 313 3.52 -40.78 4.32
C GLN A 313 4.60 -39.72 4.11
N ASN A 314 4.39 -38.46 4.51
CA ASN A 314 5.37 -37.40 4.33
C ASN A 314 5.25 -36.32 5.43
N MET A 315 6.35 -36.03 6.13
CA MET A 315 6.38 -34.90 7.05
C MET A 315 6.45 -33.59 6.27
N GLU A 316 5.31 -32.92 6.14
CA GLU A 316 5.26 -31.56 5.61
C GLU A 316 5.70 -30.60 6.72
N ILE A 317 6.81 -29.89 6.48
CA ILE A 317 7.29 -28.82 7.34
C ILE A 317 7.14 -27.51 6.58
N LEU A 318 6.25 -26.65 7.05
CA LEU A 318 6.02 -25.33 6.45
C LEU A 318 7.16 -24.38 6.83
N TYR A 319 7.49 -23.46 5.91
CA TYR A 319 8.54 -22.45 6.05
C TYR A 319 9.88 -23.07 6.52
N ARG A 320 10.43 -24.00 5.72
CA ARG A 320 11.70 -24.69 6.06
C ARG A 320 12.89 -23.73 6.20
N SER A 321 12.86 -22.63 5.46
CA SER A 321 13.89 -21.59 5.46
C SER A 321 13.76 -20.60 6.62
N LEU A 322 12.68 -20.64 7.41
CA LEU A 322 12.47 -19.72 8.52
C LEU A 322 13.60 -19.83 9.56
N ARG A 323 14.29 -18.72 9.79
CA ARG A 323 15.37 -18.56 10.77
C ARG A 323 15.06 -17.52 11.85
N VAL A 324 14.28 -16.49 11.51
CA VAL A 324 13.93 -15.41 12.44
C VAL A 324 12.42 -15.33 12.59
N LEU A 325 11.94 -15.42 13.82
CA LEU A 325 10.55 -15.17 14.17
C LEU A 325 10.48 -13.96 15.10
N GLU A 326 9.81 -12.91 14.66
CA GLU A 326 9.61 -11.69 15.44
C GLU A 326 8.13 -11.53 15.77
N LEU A 327 7.83 -11.49 17.08
CA LEU A 327 6.49 -11.36 17.63
C LEU A 327 6.43 -10.07 18.42
N LYS A 328 5.70 -9.10 17.91
CA LYS A 328 5.51 -7.78 18.51
C LYS A 328 4.05 -7.59 18.90
N ALA A 329 3.80 -7.11 20.12
CA ALA A 329 2.44 -6.93 20.65
C ALA A 329 1.56 -8.21 20.55
N ALA A 330 2.18 -9.39 20.50
CA ALA A 330 1.48 -10.67 20.47
C ALA A 330 0.84 -10.98 21.83
N CYS A 331 -0.37 -11.53 21.82
CA CYS A 331 -1.04 -11.99 23.03
C CYS A 331 -0.98 -13.51 23.11
N PHE A 332 -0.42 -14.03 24.21
CA PHE A 332 -0.28 -15.47 24.41
C PHE A 332 -1.33 -16.00 25.39
N ARG A 333 -1.94 -17.13 25.06
CA ARG A 333 -2.63 -17.99 26.03
C ARG A 333 -1.65 -19.01 26.61
N GLU A 334 -1.94 -19.54 27.79
CA GLU A 334 -1.08 -20.54 28.42
C GLU A 334 -0.94 -21.81 27.56
N GLU A 335 -2.04 -22.24 26.94
CA GLU A 335 -2.06 -23.34 25.97
C GLU A 335 -1.16 -23.06 24.74
N GLU A 336 -1.22 -21.85 24.20
CA GLU A 336 -0.40 -21.44 23.05
C GLU A 336 1.10 -21.41 23.38
N LEU A 337 1.47 -21.07 24.62
CA LEU A 337 2.88 -21.09 25.07
C LEU A 337 3.42 -22.53 25.15
N VAL A 338 2.63 -23.46 25.69
CA VAL A 338 2.96 -24.89 25.70
C VAL A 338 3.14 -25.40 24.27
N GLU A 339 2.20 -25.05 23.39
CA GLU A 339 2.25 -25.46 21.99
C GLU A 339 3.42 -24.83 21.23
N THR A 340 3.73 -23.57 21.50
CA THR A 340 4.87 -22.85 20.90
C THR A 340 6.17 -23.55 21.30
N GLU A 341 6.38 -23.83 22.60
CA GLU A 341 7.55 -24.56 23.09
C GLU A 341 7.70 -25.93 22.41
N ALA A 342 6.61 -26.71 22.34
CA ALA A 342 6.62 -28.02 21.71
C ALA A 342 6.94 -27.95 20.21
N THR A 343 6.39 -26.95 19.50
CA THR A 343 6.62 -26.73 18.07
C THR A 343 8.07 -26.35 17.79
N LEU A 344 8.65 -25.46 18.59
CA LEU A 344 10.06 -25.08 18.49
C LEU A 344 11.00 -26.27 18.73
N LYS A 345 10.72 -27.09 19.77
CA LYS A 345 11.49 -28.32 20.07
C LYS A 345 11.40 -29.34 18.93
N MET A 346 10.23 -29.46 18.31
CA MET A 346 10.04 -30.31 17.14
C MET A 346 10.90 -29.83 15.96
N ARG A 347 10.82 -28.54 15.61
CA ARG A 347 11.58 -27.98 14.48
C ARG A 347 13.09 -28.13 14.64
N ALA A 348 13.60 -27.90 15.85
CA ALA A 348 15.01 -28.11 16.18
C ALA A 348 15.44 -29.58 15.94
N ARG A 349 14.63 -30.56 16.37
CA ARG A 349 14.89 -31.99 16.11
C ARG A 349 14.86 -32.36 14.63
N CYS A 350 14.09 -31.64 13.83
CA CYS A 350 14.02 -31.83 12.38
C CYS A 350 15.12 -31.09 11.60
N GLY A 351 16.06 -30.40 12.28
CA GLY A 351 17.14 -29.66 11.62
C GLY A 351 16.69 -28.38 10.90
N VAL A 352 15.50 -27.88 11.22
CA VAL A 352 14.91 -26.65 10.66
C VAL A 352 14.45 -25.72 11.77
N GLY A 353 15.30 -25.63 12.80
CA GLY A 353 15.12 -24.76 13.96
C GLY A 353 15.02 -23.29 13.57
N ILE A 354 14.51 -22.49 14.50
CA ILE A 354 14.53 -21.04 14.43
C ILE A 354 15.76 -20.59 15.21
N ASP A 355 16.59 -19.76 14.60
CA ASP A 355 17.85 -19.28 15.18
C ASP A 355 17.61 -18.12 16.14
N THR A 356 16.68 -17.23 15.78
CA THR A 356 16.37 -16.01 16.53
C THR A 356 14.87 -15.87 16.77
N LEU A 357 14.48 -15.71 18.04
CA LEU A 357 13.14 -15.33 18.45
C LEU A 357 13.16 -13.95 19.10
N ARG A 358 12.48 -12.98 18.49
CA ARG A 358 12.35 -11.61 19.01
C ARG A 358 10.96 -11.40 19.59
N LEU A 359 10.90 -10.96 20.84
CA LEU A 359 9.68 -10.82 21.63
C LEU A 359 9.60 -9.38 22.16
N ALA A 360 8.75 -8.58 21.53
CA ALA A 360 8.57 -7.17 21.86
C ALA A 360 7.13 -6.91 22.32
N LYS A 361 6.97 -6.24 23.46
CA LYS A 361 5.64 -5.86 24.01
C LYS A 361 4.59 -7.00 24.06
N CYS A 362 5.02 -8.25 24.22
CA CYS A 362 4.10 -9.41 24.25
C CYS A 362 3.28 -9.45 25.55
N LYS A 363 1.97 -9.71 25.45
CA LYS A 363 1.08 -9.88 26.60
C LYS A 363 1.08 -11.33 27.12
N ASN A 364 0.87 -11.51 28.42
CA ASN A 364 0.84 -12.79 29.12
C ASN A 364 2.12 -13.64 29.02
N LEU A 365 3.19 -13.11 28.44
CA LEU A 365 4.48 -13.78 28.37
C LEU A 365 5.26 -13.50 29.66
N ARG A 366 5.61 -14.56 30.39
CA ARG A 366 6.36 -14.49 31.66
C ARG A 366 7.81 -14.94 31.47
N ALA A 367 8.70 -14.48 32.34
CA ALA A 367 10.13 -14.81 32.28
C ALA A 367 10.44 -16.33 32.26
N ASN A 368 9.63 -17.16 32.93
CA ASN A 368 9.80 -18.61 32.92
C ASN A 368 9.57 -19.22 31.53
N TRP A 369 8.64 -18.68 30.74
CA TRP A 369 8.42 -19.11 29.36
C TRP A 369 9.53 -18.67 28.42
N VAL A 370 10.04 -17.46 28.60
CA VAL A 370 11.21 -16.97 27.85
C VAL A 370 12.43 -17.85 28.11
N GLN A 371 12.62 -18.29 29.36
CA GLN A 371 13.69 -19.22 29.69
C GLN A 371 13.52 -20.57 28.97
N LYS A 372 12.30 -21.12 28.91
CA LYS A 372 12.00 -22.34 28.15
C LYS A 372 12.28 -22.17 26.65
N PHE A 373 12.03 -20.99 26.07
CA PHE A 373 12.39 -20.72 24.68
C PHE A 373 13.92 -20.69 24.47
N ARG A 374 14.68 -20.11 25.42
CA ARG A 374 16.16 -20.11 25.40
C ARG A 374 16.79 -21.49 25.52
N GLU A 375 16.07 -22.49 26.05
CA GLU A 375 16.54 -23.87 26.06
C GLU A 375 16.57 -24.50 24.65
N VAL A 376 15.87 -23.90 23.68
CA VAL A 376 15.62 -24.48 22.34
C VAL A 376 16.16 -23.59 21.22
N ILE A 377 16.11 -22.27 21.41
CA ILE A 377 16.51 -21.26 20.43
C ILE A 377 17.81 -20.61 20.87
N GLU A 378 18.75 -20.46 19.94
CA GLU A 378 20.08 -19.88 20.20
C GLU A 378 19.98 -18.44 20.71
N THR A 379 19.21 -17.59 20.03
CA THR A 379 19.05 -16.17 20.37
C THR A 379 17.59 -15.85 20.69
N VAL A 380 17.31 -15.43 21.93
CA VAL A 380 15.98 -14.95 22.35
C VAL A 380 16.08 -13.52 22.88
N ASP A 381 15.69 -12.57 22.03
CA ASP A 381 15.65 -11.13 22.34
C ASP A 381 14.28 -10.82 22.97
N TRP A 382 14.25 -10.44 24.25
CA TRP A 382 13.02 -10.12 24.96
C TRP A 382 13.13 -8.76 25.63
N GLU A 383 12.19 -7.85 25.36
CA GLU A 383 12.15 -6.49 25.91
C GLU A 383 11.79 -6.43 27.41
N ASN A 384 11.61 -7.57 28.10
CA ASN A 384 11.22 -7.66 29.51
C ASN A 384 9.92 -6.90 29.86
N TYR A 385 8.97 -6.83 28.92
CA TYR A 385 7.66 -6.24 29.18
C TYR A 385 6.82 -7.18 30.05
N GLU A 386 6.54 -6.80 31.29
CA GLU A 386 5.58 -7.48 32.18
C GLU A 386 4.41 -6.54 32.46
N GLU A 387 3.18 -6.97 32.13
CA GLU A 387 1.99 -6.18 32.49
C GLU A 387 1.87 -6.03 34.01
N PRO A 388 1.58 -4.82 34.52
CA PRO A 388 1.47 -4.59 35.95
C PRO A 388 0.34 -5.45 36.55
N LYS A 389 0.70 -6.24 37.58
CA LYS A 389 -0.25 -7.08 38.33
C LYS A 389 -1.34 -6.22 38.97
N GLY A 390 -2.50 -6.11 38.33
CA GLY A 390 -3.63 -5.34 38.86
C GLY A 390 -4.69 -4.95 37.83
N GLU A 391 -4.32 -4.87 36.55
CA GLU A 391 -5.26 -4.58 35.46
C GLU A 391 -5.64 -5.88 34.73
N SER A 392 -6.14 -6.88 35.48
CA SER A 392 -6.56 -8.18 34.91
C SER A 392 -7.85 -8.12 34.08
N GLY A 393 -8.37 -6.92 33.81
CA GLY A 393 -9.34 -6.74 32.74
C GLY A 393 -8.56 -6.86 31.44
N ALA A 394 -8.69 -7.99 30.74
CA ALA A 394 -8.13 -8.19 29.41
C ALA A 394 -8.73 -7.14 28.45
N ARG A 395 -8.22 -5.92 28.51
CA ARG A 395 -8.48 -4.90 27.50
C ARG A 395 -7.63 -5.35 26.31
N THR A 396 -8.24 -6.18 25.48
CA THR A 396 -7.85 -6.30 24.08
C THR A 396 -7.86 -4.88 23.56
N TYR A 397 -6.72 -4.40 23.07
CA TYR A 397 -6.73 -3.17 22.30
C TYR A 397 -7.72 -3.41 21.17
N THR A 398 -8.70 -2.52 21.00
CA THR A 398 -9.57 -2.66 19.83
C THR A 398 -8.69 -2.51 18.59
N LEU A 399 -9.08 -3.14 17.47
CA LEU A 399 -8.41 -2.85 16.20
C LEU A 399 -8.42 -1.34 15.93
N GLU A 400 -9.42 -0.60 16.43
CA GLU A 400 -9.50 0.85 16.38
C GLU A 400 -8.42 1.53 17.22
N GLU A 401 -8.07 1.07 18.43
CA GLU A 401 -6.98 1.67 19.23
C GLU A 401 -5.60 1.41 18.60
N ILE A 402 -5.40 0.21 18.03
CA ILE A 402 -4.21 -0.09 17.23
C ILE A 402 -4.23 0.78 15.98
N ALA A 403 -5.30 0.74 15.20
CA ALA A 403 -5.47 1.54 13.99
C ALA A 403 -5.29 3.03 14.27
N GLU A 404 -5.86 3.60 15.33
CA GLU A 404 -5.72 5.01 15.71
C GLU A 404 -4.27 5.34 16.06
N ALA A 405 -3.57 4.46 16.78
CA ALA A 405 -2.13 4.58 17.00
C ALA A 405 -1.32 4.47 15.69
N LEU A 406 -1.83 3.72 14.70
CA LEU A 406 -1.20 3.53 13.39
C LEU A 406 -1.63 4.55 12.30
N THR A 407 -2.80 5.21 12.41
CA THR A 407 -3.48 5.98 11.35
C THR A 407 -3.62 7.47 11.66
N ASN A 408 -3.25 7.93 12.86
CA ASN A 408 -3.21 9.36 13.20
C ASN A 408 -2.21 10.19 12.35
N ARG A 409 -1.52 9.56 11.39
CA ARG A 409 -0.85 10.25 10.29
C ARG A 409 -1.63 9.99 8.99
N PRO A 410 -2.15 11.02 8.32
CA PRO A 410 -2.74 10.83 7.00
C PRO A 410 -1.70 10.17 6.08
N PRO A 411 -2.11 9.25 5.18
CA PRO A 411 -1.17 8.49 4.33
C PRO A 411 -0.17 9.42 3.63
N MET A 412 1.14 9.29 3.87
CA MET A 412 2.16 10.32 3.56
C MET A 412 2.38 10.72 2.09
N TRP A 413 1.51 10.35 1.14
CA TRP A 413 1.44 11.00 -0.19
C TRP A 413 1.25 12.53 -0.13
N TYR A 414 1.03 13.11 1.06
CA TYR A 414 0.78 14.53 1.25
C TYR A 414 2.03 15.44 1.12
N ASP A 415 3.26 14.94 1.30
CA ASP A 415 4.43 15.81 1.52
C ASP A 415 5.66 15.57 0.64
N ASP A 416 5.60 14.78 -0.44
CA ASP A 416 6.78 14.61 -1.33
C ASP A 416 7.26 15.94 -1.94
N ALA A 417 6.34 16.85 -2.24
CA ALA A 417 6.68 18.21 -2.67
C ALA A 417 7.36 19.05 -1.57
N GLU A 418 7.24 18.67 -0.29
CA GLU A 418 7.91 19.32 0.84
C GLU A 418 9.32 18.74 1.10
N ASN A 419 9.53 17.45 0.84
CA ASN A 419 10.84 16.81 0.92
C ASN A 419 11.77 17.21 -0.24
N ASP A 420 11.27 17.27 -1.49
CA ASP A 420 12.06 17.75 -2.63
C ASP A 420 12.45 19.23 -2.50
N ARG A 421 11.65 20.05 -1.79
CA ARG A 421 11.99 21.45 -1.47
C ARG A 421 13.13 21.60 -0.48
N ARG A 422 13.55 20.55 0.22
CA ARG A 422 14.69 20.60 1.15
C ARG A 422 16.01 20.26 0.47
N GLU A 423 15.99 19.78 -0.78
CA GLU A 423 17.19 19.39 -1.55
C GLU A 423 17.58 20.38 -2.67
N PHE A 424 16.83 21.49 -2.84
CA PHE A 424 17.16 22.61 -3.72
C PHE A 424 17.11 23.94 -2.96
#